data_AF-V5I9I7-F1
#
_entry.id   AF-V5I9I7-F1
#
_cell.length_a   1.000
_cell.length_b   1.000
_cell.length_c   1.000
_cell.angle_alpha   90.00
_cell.angle_beta   90.00
_cell.angle_gamma   90.00
#
_symmetry.space_group_name_H-M   'P 1'
#
loop_
_entity.id
_entity.type
_entity.pdbx_description
1 polymer ?
#
loop_
_entity_poly.entity_id
_entity_poly.type
_entity_poly.pdbx_seq_one_letter_code
_entity_poly.pdbx_strand_id
1 'polypeptide(L)'
;MEVSKVLLTKLLLLVTVLFNFFSGVRGDFENSWTMYMEQPCCSSTGPHHVRHHRDHVRGFSCGMMYYRTFHLDVKRDVLYVGAMDRVYRLNLSNINQSSCERDALNLEPTNVASCVSKGKTEHFDCRNHIRVIQSMGDGSRLYICGTNAHNPKDWVINSNLTHLPRNTFVPGIGMGIAKCPYDPADNSTAVWVEKGNPGDLAGLYSGTNAEFTKADTVIFRTDLHNLTTGRKEYSFKRTLKYD
;
A
#
# COMPACT_ATOMS: atom_id res chain seq x y z
N MET A 1 44.54 -71.96 31.16
CA MET A 1 43.13 -71.60 31.38
C MET A 1 42.87 -70.08 31.27
N GLU A 2 43.68 -69.35 30.50
CA GLU A 2 43.54 -67.89 30.28
C GLU A 2 43.30 -67.51 28.81
N VAL A 3 43.84 -68.28 27.85
CA VAL A 3 43.68 -68.00 26.40
C VAL A 3 42.22 -68.10 25.95
N SER A 4 41.44 -69.05 26.49
CA SER A 4 40.01 -69.20 26.18
C SER A 4 39.16 -68.03 26.66
N LYS A 5 39.54 -67.36 27.77
CA LYS A 5 38.77 -66.22 28.32
C LYS A 5 38.95 -64.97 27.45
N VAL A 6 40.15 -64.77 26.89
CA VAL A 6 40.47 -63.63 26.01
C VAL A 6 39.78 -63.77 24.65
N LEU A 7 39.70 -64.99 24.11
CA LEU A 7 38.98 -65.23 22.86
C LEU A 7 37.48 -64.99 23.02
N LEU A 8 36.89 -65.44 24.13
CA LEU A 8 35.49 -65.26 24.44
C LEU A 8 35.12 -63.79 24.68
N THR A 9 35.99 -63.02 25.36
CA THR A 9 35.78 -61.57 25.55
C THR A 9 35.92 -60.79 24.25
N LYS A 10 36.88 -61.14 23.38
CA LYS A 10 37.00 -60.53 22.04
C LYS A 10 35.81 -60.86 21.15
N LEU A 11 35.28 -62.08 21.23
CA LEU A 11 34.08 -62.49 20.49
C LEU A 11 32.83 -61.75 21.00
N LEU A 12 32.69 -61.61 22.33
CA LEU A 12 31.58 -60.85 22.92
C LEU A 12 31.61 -59.37 22.52
N LEU A 13 32.80 -58.75 22.50
CA LEU A 13 33.01 -57.38 22.04
C LEU A 13 32.69 -57.22 20.55
N LEU A 14 33.05 -58.20 19.72
CA LEU A 14 32.70 -58.18 18.30
C LEU A 14 31.19 -58.31 18.09
N VAL A 15 30.52 -59.18 18.86
CA VAL A 15 29.07 -59.38 18.81
C VAL A 15 28.31 -58.16 19.32
N THR A 16 28.79 -57.48 20.38
CA THR A 16 28.16 -56.23 20.86
C THR A 16 28.41 -55.04 19.94
N VAL A 17 29.58 -54.95 19.28
CA VAL A 17 29.81 -53.97 18.22
C VAL A 17 28.89 -54.25 17.01
N LEU A 18 28.76 -55.51 16.59
CA LEU A 18 27.87 -55.89 15.49
C LEU A 18 26.38 -55.68 15.83
N PHE A 19 25.95 -55.89 17.08
CA PHE A 19 24.58 -55.60 17.51
C PHE A 19 24.28 -54.10 17.59
N ASN A 20 25.26 -53.26 17.93
CA ASN A 20 25.10 -51.79 17.90
C ASN A 20 25.10 -51.20 16.48
N PHE A 21 25.55 -51.96 15.47
CA PHE A 21 25.42 -51.60 14.05
C PHE A 21 24.10 -52.05 13.42
N PHE A 22 23.30 -52.86 14.13
CA PHE A 22 21.96 -53.26 13.72
C PHE A 22 20.88 -52.60 14.59
N SER A 23 20.97 -51.29 14.78
CA SER A 23 19.76 -50.48 14.96
C SER A 23 19.05 -50.44 13.62
N GLY A 24 18.06 -51.33 13.49
CA GLY A 24 17.31 -51.55 12.26
C GLY A 24 16.97 -50.25 11.55
N VAL A 25 17.34 -50.18 10.27
CA VAL A 25 16.71 -49.25 9.35
C VAL A 25 15.23 -49.61 9.36
N ARG A 26 14.45 -48.89 10.17
CA ARG A 26 13.03 -48.75 9.90
C ARG A 26 12.98 -48.01 8.58
N GLY A 27 12.87 -48.78 7.51
CA GLY A 27 12.36 -48.25 6.27
C GLY A 27 10.95 -47.81 6.58
N ASP A 28 10.78 -46.52 6.88
CA ASP A 28 9.52 -45.86 6.62
C ASP A 28 9.40 -45.83 5.10
N PHE A 29 9.05 -46.98 4.52
CA PHE A 29 8.50 -47.06 3.18
C PHE A 29 7.06 -46.57 3.30
N GLU A 30 6.90 -45.31 3.69
CA GLU A 30 5.69 -44.57 3.36
C GLU A 30 5.71 -44.42 1.84
N ASN A 31 5.07 -45.38 1.18
CA ASN A 31 4.55 -45.19 -0.16
C ASN A 31 3.42 -44.14 -0.08
N SER A 32 3.78 -42.91 0.26
CA SER A 32 2.92 -41.74 0.16
C SER A 32 2.84 -41.37 -1.31
N TRP A 33 1.92 -42.02 -2.02
CA TRP A 33 1.53 -41.62 -3.36
C TRP A 33 0.49 -40.52 -3.24
N THR A 34 0.91 -39.27 -3.40
CA THR A 34 -0.01 -38.14 -3.50
C THR A 34 -0.56 -38.08 -4.93
N MET A 35 -1.84 -38.41 -5.09
CA MET A 35 -2.53 -38.37 -6.40
C MET A 35 -2.66 -36.93 -6.96
N TYR A 36 -2.53 -35.93 -6.09
CA TYR A 36 -2.67 -34.52 -6.38
C TYR A 36 -1.57 -33.74 -5.66
N MET A 37 -0.86 -32.90 -6.40
CA MET A 37 0.06 -31.90 -5.85
C MET A 37 -0.40 -30.52 -6.33
N GLU A 38 -0.92 -29.71 -5.41
CA GLU A 38 -1.27 -28.32 -5.71
C GLU A 38 -0.02 -27.45 -5.64
N GLN A 39 0.22 -26.62 -6.67
CA GLN A 39 1.34 -25.68 -6.65
C GLN A 39 1.15 -24.64 -5.53
N PRO A 40 2.19 -24.34 -4.73
CA PRO A 40 2.09 -23.32 -3.69
C PRO A 40 1.90 -21.95 -4.34
N CYS A 41 0.86 -21.24 -3.91
CA CYS A 41 0.53 -19.89 -4.36
C CYS A 41 0.01 -19.07 -3.17
N CYS A 42 0.30 -17.78 -3.05
CA CYS A 42 1.03 -16.94 -4.01
C CYS A 42 2.25 -16.24 -3.40
N SER A 43 2.59 -16.57 -2.15
CA SER A 43 3.80 -16.11 -1.48
C SER A 43 4.73 -17.30 -1.24
N SER A 44 6.03 -17.11 -1.47
CA SER A 44 7.08 -18.09 -1.13
C SER A 44 7.29 -18.27 0.38
N THR A 45 6.55 -17.53 1.22
CA THR A 45 6.78 -17.44 2.69
C THR A 45 5.60 -17.86 3.56
N GLY A 46 4.47 -18.33 2.99
CA GLY A 46 3.28 -18.74 3.75
C GLY A 46 2.88 -20.20 3.51
N PRO A 47 2.33 -20.92 4.52
CA PRO A 47 1.95 -22.33 4.40
C PRO A 47 0.58 -22.53 3.70
N HIS A 48 0.08 -21.52 2.98
CA HIS A 48 -1.27 -21.55 2.43
C HIS A 48 -1.23 -21.97 0.96
N HIS A 49 -1.76 -23.17 0.71
CA HIS A 49 -1.99 -23.70 -0.63
C HIS A 49 -3.23 -23.02 -1.22
N VAL A 50 -3.03 -22.16 -2.23
CA VAL A 50 -4.12 -21.63 -3.04
C VAL A 50 -3.97 -22.13 -4.48
N ARG A 51 -5.10 -22.48 -5.09
CA ARG A 51 -5.32 -23.17 -6.38
C ARG A 51 -4.83 -22.47 -7.66
N HIS A 52 -3.84 -21.60 -7.63
CA HIS A 52 -3.44 -20.84 -8.82
C HIS A 52 -2.05 -21.22 -9.33
N HIS A 53 -1.96 -21.48 -10.63
CA HIS A 53 -0.67 -21.63 -11.30
C HIS A 53 0.15 -20.34 -11.14
N ARG A 54 1.47 -20.50 -10.99
CA ARG A 54 2.43 -19.39 -10.84
C ARG A 54 2.29 -18.32 -11.93
N ASP A 55 1.85 -18.70 -13.14
CA ASP A 55 1.67 -17.80 -14.29
C ASP A 55 0.47 -16.84 -14.15
N HIS A 56 -0.43 -17.08 -13.19
CA HIS A 56 -1.57 -16.19 -12.89
C HIS A 56 -1.27 -15.12 -11.84
N VAL A 57 -0.11 -15.20 -11.18
CA VAL A 57 0.29 -14.22 -10.16
C VAL A 57 1.23 -13.20 -10.76
N ARG A 58 0.90 -11.93 -10.54
CA ARG A 58 1.71 -10.80 -10.97
C ARG A 58 2.08 -9.99 -9.74
N GLY A 59 3.29 -9.44 -9.75
CA GLY A 59 3.85 -8.69 -8.64
C GLY A 59 4.49 -7.41 -9.15
N PHE A 60 4.22 -6.33 -8.45
CA PHE A 60 4.86 -5.04 -8.69
C PHE A 60 5.52 -4.58 -7.39
N SER A 61 6.80 -4.21 -7.45
CA SER A 61 7.54 -3.68 -6.32
C SER A 61 8.66 -2.77 -6.79
N CYS A 62 8.69 -1.56 -6.22
CA CYS A 62 9.77 -0.58 -6.31
C CYS A 62 10.48 -0.43 -4.96
N GLY A 63 10.47 -1.48 -4.13
CA GLY A 63 10.93 -1.46 -2.75
C GLY A 63 9.83 -1.15 -1.73
N MET A 64 10.24 -0.77 -0.52
CA MET A 64 9.36 -0.50 0.61
C MET A 64 8.71 0.88 0.50
N MET A 65 7.76 1.01 -0.42
CA MET A 65 7.08 2.28 -0.73
C MET A 65 5.71 2.42 -0.07
N TYR A 66 5.30 1.51 0.81
CA TYR A 66 4.01 1.59 1.53
C TYR A 66 2.79 1.81 0.60
N TYR A 67 2.58 0.92 -0.37
CA TYR A 67 1.44 0.92 -1.29
C TYR A 67 0.12 0.73 -0.51
N ARG A 68 -0.64 1.80 -0.28
CA ARG A 68 -1.82 1.78 0.64
C ARG A 68 -3.11 2.33 0.05
N THR A 69 -3.06 3.06 -1.07
CA THR A 69 -4.23 3.73 -1.64
C THR A 69 -4.42 3.28 -3.07
N PHE A 70 -5.60 2.77 -3.42
CA PHE A 70 -5.90 2.32 -4.79
C PHE A 70 -7.04 3.11 -5.41
N HIS A 71 -6.94 3.35 -6.71
CA HIS A 71 -8.05 3.82 -7.53
C HIS A 71 -8.04 3.07 -8.85
N LEU A 72 -9.13 2.34 -9.13
CA LEU A 72 -9.27 1.49 -10.31
C LEU A 72 -9.99 2.25 -11.43
N ASP A 73 -9.39 2.34 -12.61
CA ASP A 73 -10.03 2.83 -13.82
C ASP A 73 -10.04 1.73 -14.90
N VAL A 74 -11.13 0.97 -14.93
CA VAL A 74 -11.31 -0.13 -15.87
C VAL A 74 -11.41 0.37 -17.32
N LYS A 75 -11.96 1.56 -17.55
CA LYS A 75 -12.12 2.11 -18.92
C LYS A 75 -10.78 2.41 -19.57
N ARG A 76 -9.79 2.79 -18.75
CA ARG A 76 -8.42 3.08 -19.21
C ARG A 76 -7.45 1.92 -19.03
N ASP A 77 -7.92 0.78 -18.53
CA ASP A 77 -7.12 -0.39 -18.16
C ASP A 77 -5.96 -0.06 -17.18
N VAL A 78 -6.28 0.73 -16.15
CA VAL A 78 -5.30 1.29 -15.21
C VAL A 78 -5.67 1.04 -13.76
N LEU A 79 -4.67 0.70 -12.96
CA LEU A 79 -4.73 0.75 -11.50
C LEU A 79 -3.79 1.85 -10.99
N TYR A 80 -4.35 2.91 -10.42
CA TYR A 80 -3.56 3.93 -9.73
C TYR A 80 -3.25 3.48 -8.31
N VAL A 81 -1.99 3.62 -7.90
CA VAL A 81 -1.50 3.22 -6.58
C VAL A 81 -0.79 4.38 -5.90
N GLY A 82 -1.35 4.87 -4.81
CA GLY A 82 -0.72 5.82 -3.90
C GLY A 82 0.25 5.11 -2.96
N ALA A 83 1.46 5.65 -2.89
CA ALA A 83 2.58 5.15 -2.13
C ALA A 83 3.29 6.30 -1.40
N MET A 84 4.43 6.01 -0.79
CA MET A 84 5.35 6.99 -0.22
C MET A 84 6.04 7.75 -1.35
N ASP A 85 5.86 9.06 -1.34
CA ASP A 85 6.35 10.09 -2.27
C ASP A 85 5.93 9.92 -3.73
N ARG A 86 5.09 8.92 -4.03
CA ARG A 86 4.76 8.55 -5.41
C ARG A 86 3.32 8.13 -5.61
N VAL A 87 2.85 8.35 -6.83
CA VAL A 87 1.66 7.72 -7.39
C VAL A 87 2.08 6.91 -8.60
N TYR A 88 1.70 5.63 -8.64
CA TYR A 88 1.95 4.75 -9.78
C TYR A 88 0.69 4.62 -10.65
N ARG A 89 0.89 4.45 -11.95
CA ARG A 89 -0.13 4.15 -12.96
C ARG A 89 0.14 2.77 -13.54
N LEU A 90 -0.35 1.75 -12.87
CA LEU A 90 -0.08 0.37 -13.24
C LEU A 90 -0.98 -0.09 -14.38
N ASN A 91 -0.44 -0.94 -15.24
CA ASN A 91 -1.21 -1.65 -16.27
C ASN A 91 -2.10 -2.69 -15.57
N LEU A 92 -3.41 -2.52 -15.66
CA LEU A 92 -4.37 -3.38 -14.94
C LEU A 92 -4.38 -4.81 -15.51
N SER A 93 -4.27 -4.96 -16.83
CA SER A 93 -4.16 -6.26 -17.48
C SER A 93 -2.93 -7.05 -17.05
N ASN A 94 -1.78 -6.39 -16.79
CA ASN A 94 -0.57 -7.01 -16.27
C ASN A 94 0.37 -6.02 -15.56
N ILE A 95 0.30 -5.99 -14.22
CA ILE A 95 1.11 -5.07 -13.41
C ILE A 95 2.63 -5.27 -13.51
N ASN A 96 3.11 -6.44 -13.99
CA ASN A 96 4.55 -6.68 -14.20
C ASN A 96 5.11 -5.83 -15.35
N GLN A 97 4.26 -5.32 -16.24
CA GLN A 97 4.66 -4.52 -17.39
C GLN A 97 4.90 -3.05 -17.02
N SER A 98 4.57 -2.65 -15.80
CA SER A 98 4.75 -1.28 -15.31
C SER A 98 6.15 -1.05 -14.77
N SER A 99 6.69 0.14 -15.02
CA SER A 99 8.01 0.59 -14.58
C SER A 99 7.90 1.56 -13.40
N CYS A 100 8.81 1.40 -12.44
CA CYS A 100 8.91 2.25 -11.24
C CYS A 100 9.20 3.73 -11.53
N GLU A 101 9.85 4.02 -12.67
CA GLU A 101 10.30 5.35 -13.06
C GLU A 101 9.36 5.98 -14.09
N ARG A 102 8.95 5.22 -15.11
CA ARG A 102 8.15 5.77 -16.22
C ARG A 102 6.68 5.89 -15.88
N ASP A 103 6.15 4.94 -15.11
CA ASP A 103 4.73 4.85 -14.79
C ASP A 103 4.43 5.41 -13.40
N ALA A 104 5.20 6.43 -12.98
CA ALA A 104 5.08 7.05 -11.67
C ALA A 104 5.18 8.57 -11.74
N LEU A 105 4.47 9.24 -10.83
CA LEU A 105 4.66 10.66 -10.52
C LEU A 105 5.27 10.80 -9.13
N ASN A 106 6.34 11.57 -9.03
CA ASN A 106 6.95 11.94 -7.76
C ASN A 106 6.23 13.15 -7.16
N LEU A 107 5.81 13.03 -5.91
CA LEU A 107 5.19 14.05 -5.07
C LEU A 107 5.99 14.15 -3.77
N GLU A 108 7.25 14.54 -3.86
CA GLU A 108 8.15 14.66 -2.71
C GLU A 108 7.61 15.69 -1.68
N PRO A 109 7.89 15.47 -0.38
CA PRO A 109 7.43 16.36 0.69
C PRO A 109 8.13 17.73 0.65
N THR A 110 7.39 18.79 0.95
CA THR A 110 7.96 20.15 0.93
C THR A 110 8.66 20.57 2.23
N ASN A 111 8.24 20.03 3.38
CA ASN A 111 8.61 20.57 4.71
C ASN A 111 9.29 19.53 5.63
N VAL A 112 10.20 18.72 5.10
CA VAL A 112 10.87 17.62 5.84
C VAL A 112 11.55 18.12 7.12
N ALA A 113 12.39 19.16 7.02
CA ALA A 113 13.15 19.68 8.17
C ALA A 113 12.25 20.13 9.33
N SER A 114 11.12 20.78 9.03
CA SER A 114 10.15 21.21 10.05
C SER A 114 9.38 20.04 10.66
N CYS A 115 9.14 18.98 9.90
CA CYS A 115 8.55 17.75 10.43
C CYS A 115 9.53 17.05 11.38
N VAL A 116 10.79 16.91 10.99
CA VAL A 116 11.85 16.30 11.81
C VAL A 116 12.07 17.10 13.09
N SER A 117 12.07 18.44 13.02
CA SER A 117 12.22 19.30 14.21
C SER A 117 11.07 19.15 15.23
N LYS A 118 9.94 18.57 14.82
CA LYS A 118 8.82 18.21 15.71
C LYS A 118 8.92 16.79 16.29
N GLY A 119 10.06 16.12 16.11
CA GLY A 119 10.35 14.79 16.68
C GLY A 119 9.81 13.61 15.86
N LYS A 120 9.52 13.81 14.56
CA LYS A 120 9.02 12.76 13.66
C LYS A 120 10.16 12.11 12.86
N THR A 121 9.97 10.87 12.44
CA THR A 121 11.01 10.12 11.71
C THR A 121 11.16 10.62 10.28
N GLU A 122 12.40 10.86 9.84
CA GLU A 122 12.67 11.39 8.50
C GLU A 122 12.26 10.42 7.38
N HIS A 123 12.57 9.13 7.55
CA HIS A 123 12.42 8.12 6.49
C HIS A 123 11.00 7.57 6.34
N PHE A 124 10.08 7.89 7.26
CA PHE A 124 8.69 7.43 7.19
C PHE A 124 7.70 8.56 7.45
N ASP A 125 7.69 9.15 8.65
CA ASP A 125 6.69 10.16 9.03
C ASP A 125 6.80 11.43 8.20
N CYS A 126 8.03 11.88 7.94
CA CYS A 126 8.33 13.10 7.20
C CYS A 126 8.45 12.89 5.69
N ARG A 127 7.83 11.82 5.18
CA ARG A 127 7.62 11.57 3.75
C ARG A 127 6.20 11.96 3.35
N ASN A 128 5.92 12.02 2.06
CA ASN A 128 4.57 12.27 1.56
C ASN A 128 3.86 10.95 1.24
N HIS A 129 2.99 10.49 2.12
CA HIS A 129 2.21 9.28 1.86
C HIS A 129 0.91 9.66 1.17
N ILE A 130 0.66 9.12 -0.02
CA ILE A 130 -0.57 9.39 -0.78
C ILE A 130 -1.74 8.61 -0.17
N ARG A 131 -2.80 9.35 0.20
CA ARG A 131 -3.95 8.83 0.98
C ARG A 131 -5.27 8.91 0.24
N VAL A 132 -5.36 9.77 -0.77
CA VAL A 132 -6.56 9.94 -1.58
C VAL A 132 -6.16 9.96 -3.03
N ILE A 133 -6.85 9.16 -3.85
CA ILE A 133 -6.84 9.23 -5.32
C ILE A 133 -8.28 9.09 -5.75
N GLN A 134 -8.80 10.09 -6.46
CA GLN A 134 -10.17 10.12 -6.95
C GLN A 134 -10.22 10.66 -8.38
N SER A 135 -11.06 10.07 -9.22
CA SER A 135 -11.33 10.57 -10.57
C SER A 135 -12.21 11.81 -10.51
N MET A 136 -11.88 12.82 -11.31
CA MET A 136 -12.69 14.02 -11.50
C MET A 136 -13.35 14.03 -12.88
N GLY A 137 -14.61 14.44 -12.95
CA GLY A 137 -15.39 14.56 -14.17
C GLY A 137 -15.47 13.26 -14.96
N ASP A 138 -14.95 13.27 -16.18
CA ASP A 138 -14.85 12.13 -17.10
C ASP A 138 -13.62 11.23 -16.83
N GLY A 139 -12.88 11.50 -15.75
CA GLY A 139 -11.62 10.84 -15.41
C GLY A 139 -10.43 11.29 -16.24
N SER A 140 -10.54 12.41 -16.95
CA SER A 140 -9.37 13.06 -17.56
C SER A 140 -8.37 13.55 -16.52
N ARG A 141 -8.86 13.88 -15.31
CA ARG A 141 -8.06 14.39 -14.18
C ARG A 141 -8.26 13.54 -12.92
N LEU A 142 -7.25 13.57 -12.07
CA LEU A 142 -7.25 12.92 -10.76
C LEU A 142 -7.08 13.98 -9.67
N TYR A 143 -7.93 13.91 -8.66
CA TYR A 143 -7.73 14.54 -7.37
C TYR A 143 -6.88 13.64 -6.49
N ILE A 144 -5.79 14.19 -5.93
CA ILE A 144 -4.83 13.45 -5.10
C ILE A 144 -4.56 14.23 -3.82
N CYS A 145 -4.49 13.56 -2.68
CA CYS A 145 -4.08 14.17 -1.41
C CYS A 145 -3.10 13.25 -0.66
N GLY A 146 -2.07 13.84 -0.06
CA GLY A 146 -1.06 13.13 0.71
C GLY A 146 -0.63 13.86 1.98
N THR A 147 0.00 13.12 2.89
CA THR A 147 0.39 13.59 4.23
C THR A 147 1.44 14.71 4.18
N ASN A 148 2.27 14.73 3.13
CA ASN A 148 3.28 15.74 2.83
C ASN A 148 4.10 16.16 4.07
N ALA A 149 4.73 15.19 4.72
CA ALA A 149 5.53 15.38 5.94
C ALA A 149 4.75 16.10 7.07
N HIS A 150 3.61 15.52 7.48
CA HIS A 150 2.74 16.11 8.48
C HIS A 150 2.30 17.56 8.13
N ASN A 151 2.08 17.82 6.85
CA ASN A 151 1.51 19.06 6.34
C ASN A 151 0.64 18.77 5.11
N PRO A 152 -0.55 18.18 5.30
CA PRO A 152 -1.37 17.62 4.23
C PRO A 152 -1.54 18.56 3.05
N LYS A 153 -1.35 18.01 1.85
CA LYS A 153 -1.41 18.77 0.60
C LYS A 153 -2.16 17.96 -0.44
N ASP A 154 -2.91 18.68 -1.27
CA ASP A 154 -3.65 18.10 -2.38
C ASP A 154 -3.26 18.73 -3.73
N TRP A 155 -3.52 17.96 -4.77
CA TRP A 155 -3.19 18.26 -6.15
C TRP A 155 -4.32 17.81 -7.07
N VAL A 156 -4.40 18.45 -8.22
CA VAL A 156 -5.09 17.91 -9.38
C VAL A 156 -4.06 17.71 -10.47
N ILE A 157 -4.07 16.51 -11.07
CA ILE A 157 -3.17 16.13 -12.15
C ILE A 157 -3.96 15.48 -13.28
N ASN A 158 -3.32 15.32 -14.44
CA ASN A 158 -3.89 14.54 -15.53
C ASN A 158 -3.85 13.04 -15.20
N SER A 159 -4.78 12.29 -15.78
CA SER A 159 -4.85 10.82 -15.66
C SER A 159 -3.62 10.07 -16.17
N ASN A 160 -2.79 10.69 -17.02
CA ASN A 160 -1.50 10.14 -17.44
C ASN A 160 -0.34 10.46 -16.46
N LEU A 161 -0.65 10.89 -15.25
CA LEU A 161 0.30 11.26 -14.20
C LEU A 161 1.20 12.48 -14.50
N THR A 162 0.75 13.40 -15.36
CA THR A 162 1.44 14.70 -15.55
C THR A 162 0.77 15.82 -14.78
N HIS A 163 1.56 16.78 -14.29
CA HIS A 163 1.02 18.02 -13.73
C HIS A 163 0.17 18.78 -14.75
N LEU A 164 -0.82 19.52 -14.26
CA LEU A 164 -1.55 20.47 -15.09
C LEU A 164 -0.60 21.59 -15.58
N PRO A 165 -0.89 22.22 -16.73
CA PRO A 165 -0.18 23.41 -17.17
C PRO A 165 -0.19 24.51 -16.09
N ARG A 166 0.89 25.28 -15.97
CA ARG A 166 1.03 26.33 -14.93
C ARG A 166 -0.08 27.40 -14.93
N ASN A 167 -0.73 27.63 -16.08
CA ASN A 167 -1.85 28.56 -16.22
C ASN A 167 -3.21 27.94 -15.85
N THR A 168 -3.26 26.63 -15.61
CA THR A 168 -4.48 25.94 -15.22
C THR A 168 -4.59 25.95 -13.70
N PHE A 169 -5.47 26.81 -13.19
CA PHE A 169 -5.78 26.88 -11.76
C PHE A 169 -7.04 26.07 -11.46
N VAL A 170 -6.98 25.20 -10.44
CA VAL A 170 -8.17 24.53 -9.90
C VAL A 170 -8.44 25.15 -8.53
N PRO A 171 -9.60 25.82 -8.35
CA PRO A 171 -9.90 26.52 -7.11
C PRO A 171 -10.04 25.54 -5.93
N GLY A 172 -9.60 25.96 -4.75
CA GLY A 172 -9.67 25.17 -3.53
C GLY A 172 -8.61 24.07 -3.39
N ILE A 173 -7.66 23.97 -4.33
CA ILE A 173 -6.56 22.97 -4.31
C ILE A 173 -5.27 23.61 -3.78
N GLY A 174 -4.48 22.82 -3.04
CA GLY A 174 -3.15 23.16 -2.54
C GLY A 174 -2.99 22.99 -1.02
N MET A 175 -4.09 22.97 -0.28
CA MET A 175 -4.12 22.73 1.17
C MET A 175 -4.95 21.47 1.45
N GLY A 176 -4.32 20.44 2.00
CA GLY A 176 -4.94 19.13 2.26
C GLY A 176 -5.52 18.96 3.67
N ILE A 177 -5.49 20.00 4.51
CA ILE A 177 -6.02 19.97 5.88
C ILE A 177 -7.50 19.55 5.84
N ALA A 178 -7.88 18.60 6.69
CA ALA A 178 -9.20 17.94 6.72
C ALA A 178 -9.57 17.14 5.46
N LYS A 179 -8.77 17.15 4.38
CA LYS A 179 -9.01 16.37 3.15
C LYS A 179 -8.27 15.03 3.16
N CYS A 180 -7.10 14.98 3.79
CA CYS A 180 -6.34 13.77 4.07
C CYS A 180 -5.51 13.93 5.36
N PRO A 181 -4.99 12.85 5.96
CA PRO A 181 -4.41 12.90 7.31
C PRO A 181 -3.02 13.52 7.33
N TYR A 182 -2.62 14.00 8.51
CA TYR A 182 -1.25 14.41 8.82
C TYR A 182 -0.32 13.20 8.97
N ASP A 183 -0.77 12.16 9.66
CA ASP A 183 0.04 11.01 10.04
C ASP A 183 -0.14 9.83 9.05
N PRO A 184 0.95 9.23 8.54
CA PRO A 184 0.87 8.04 7.69
C PRO A 184 0.25 6.79 8.34
N ALA A 185 0.19 6.73 9.67
CA ALA A 185 -0.44 5.64 10.39
C ALA A 185 -1.97 5.80 10.54
N ASP A 186 -2.53 6.97 10.24
CA ASP A 186 -3.96 7.21 10.40
C ASP A 186 -4.80 6.50 9.34
N ASN A 187 -5.91 5.92 9.80
CA ASN A 187 -6.97 5.43 8.94
C ASN A 187 -7.87 6.61 8.59
N SER A 188 -8.06 6.85 7.30
CA SER A 188 -8.89 7.93 6.78
C SER A 188 -9.65 7.44 5.56
N THR A 189 -10.69 8.18 5.20
CA THR A 189 -11.49 7.89 4.00
C THR A 189 -11.82 9.18 3.28
N ALA A 190 -11.96 9.13 1.97
CA ALA A 190 -12.44 10.25 1.18
C ALA A 190 -13.12 9.78 -0.10
N VAL A 191 -14.09 10.56 -0.58
CA VAL A 191 -14.80 10.33 -1.83
C VAL A 191 -15.05 11.64 -2.54
N TRP A 192 -14.79 11.67 -3.84
CA TRP A 192 -15.11 12.81 -4.69
C TRP A 192 -16.53 12.66 -5.25
N VAL A 193 -17.37 13.67 -5.03
CA VAL A 193 -18.79 13.66 -5.40
C VAL A 193 -19.05 14.75 -6.42
N GLU A 194 -19.44 14.34 -7.63
CA GLU A 194 -19.70 15.25 -8.77
C GLU A 194 -21.10 15.85 -8.75
N LYS A 195 -22.11 15.10 -8.29
CA LYS A 195 -23.54 15.47 -8.40
C LYS A 195 -24.28 15.27 -7.08
N GLY A 196 -25.35 16.04 -6.87
CA GLY A 196 -26.20 15.98 -5.67
C GLY A 196 -25.74 16.89 -4.54
N ASN A 197 -24.65 17.62 -4.73
CA ASN A 197 -24.22 18.69 -3.84
C ASN A 197 -25.03 19.98 -4.09
N PRO A 198 -25.04 20.94 -3.16
CA PRO A 198 -25.61 22.27 -3.40
C PRO A 198 -25.06 22.91 -4.68
N GLY A 199 -25.96 23.38 -5.54
CA GLY A 199 -25.62 23.94 -6.85
C GLY A 199 -25.08 22.92 -7.86
N ASP A 200 -25.22 21.61 -7.59
CA ASP A 200 -24.62 20.51 -8.37
C ASP A 200 -23.11 20.71 -8.61
N LEU A 201 -22.42 21.29 -7.63
CA LEU A 201 -20.98 21.53 -7.67
C LEU A 201 -20.20 20.35 -7.12
N ALA A 202 -19.12 19.98 -7.80
CA ALA A 202 -18.24 18.92 -7.34
C ALA A 202 -17.56 19.26 -6.01
N GLY A 203 -17.33 18.26 -5.16
CA GLY A 203 -16.65 18.44 -3.89
C GLY A 203 -16.13 17.14 -3.29
N LEU A 204 -15.12 17.26 -2.44
CA LEU A 204 -14.58 16.13 -1.69
C LEU A 204 -15.28 16.01 -0.34
N TYR A 205 -15.69 14.80 0.00
CA TYR A 205 -16.06 14.39 1.35
C TYR A 205 -14.93 13.56 1.96
N SER A 206 -14.59 13.79 3.21
CA SER A 206 -13.48 13.12 3.89
C SER A 206 -13.78 12.86 5.36
N GLY A 207 -13.21 11.78 5.88
CA GLY A 207 -13.13 11.47 7.31
C GLY A 207 -11.67 11.30 7.69
N THR A 208 -11.14 12.21 8.51
CA THR A 208 -9.70 12.25 8.84
C THR A 208 -9.45 13.02 10.13
N ASN A 209 -8.19 13.10 10.57
CA ASN A 209 -7.74 14.08 11.55
C ASN A 209 -7.26 15.36 10.86
N ALA A 210 -7.77 16.51 11.30
CA ALA A 210 -7.46 17.83 10.75
C ALA A 210 -6.32 18.55 11.49
N GLU A 211 -5.71 17.92 12.50
CA GLU A 211 -4.66 18.55 13.29
C GLU A 211 -3.47 17.62 13.53
N PHE A 212 -2.26 18.20 13.64
CA PHE A 212 -1.02 17.47 13.88
C PHE A 212 -1.03 16.67 15.19
N THR A 213 -1.64 17.22 16.24
CA THR A 213 -1.72 16.62 17.59
C THR A 213 -2.71 15.46 17.68
N LYS A 214 -3.45 15.19 16.59
CA LYS A 214 -4.57 14.27 16.51
C LYS A 214 -5.81 14.64 17.35
N ALA A 215 -5.89 15.87 17.84
CA ALA A 215 -7.02 16.31 18.67
C ALA A 215 -8.29 16.68 17.90
N ASP A 216 -8.24 16.81 16.56
CA ASP A 216 -9.36 17.29 15.74
C ASP A 216 -9.77 16.25 14.68
N THR A 217 -10.44 15.18 15.11
CA THR A 217 -11.08 14.24 14.16
C THR A 217 -12.32 14.87 13.55
N VAL A 218 -12.49 14.74 12.23
CA VAL A 218 -13.53 15.46 11.50
C VAL A 218 -14.11 14.62 10.35
N ILE A 219 -15.43 14.69 10.18
CA ILE A 219 -16.08 14.39 8.90
C ILE A 219 -16.30 15.74 8.21
N PHE A 220 -15.73 15.88 7.02
CA PHE A 220 -15.55 17.15 6.33
C PHE A 220 -16.09 17.08 4.89
N ARG A 221 -16.60 18.20 4.39
CA ARG A 221 -16.82 18.46 2.97
C ARG A 221 -16.12 19.75 2.61
N THR A 222 -15.36 19.76 1.52
CA THR A 222 -14.65 20.96 1.04
C THR A 222 -15.59 22.13 0.73
N ASP A 223 -15.00 23.33 0.66
CA ASP A 223 -15.63 24.45 -0.03
C ASP A 223 -16.03 24.00 -1.44
N LEU A 224 -17.22 24.41 -1.88
CA LEU A 224 -17.70 24.13 -3.23
C LEU A 224 -17.43 25.33 -4.11
N HIS A 225 -16.67 25.08 -5.17
CA HIS A 225 -16.28 26.08 -6.14
C HIS A 225 -16.95 25.82 -7.47
N ASN A 226 -17.36 26.89 -8.14
CA ASN A 226 -17.64 26.82 -9.56
C ASN A 226 -16.30 26.73 -10.30
N LEU A 227 -16.00 25.56 -10.88
CA LEU A 227 -14.72 25.29 -11.53
C LEU A 227 -14.49 26.13 -12.80
N THR A 228 -15.56 26.70 -13.39
CA THR A 228 -15.47 27.56 -14.58
C THR A 228 -15.15 29.00 -14.20
N THR A 229 -15.81 29.54 -13.16
CA THR A 229 -15.61 30.93 -12.73
C THR A 229 -14.54 31.10 -11.65
N GLY A 230 -14.14 30.01 -10.99
CA GLY A 230 -13.21 30.00 -9.85
C GLY A 230 -13.83 30.43 -8.52
N ARG A 231 -15.09 30.89 -8.52
CA ARG A 231 -15.74 31.46 -7.33
C ARG A 231 -16.12 30.38 -6.34
N LYS A 232 -15.95 30.68 -5.05
CA LYS A 232 -16.49 29.87 -3.95
C LYS A 232 -17.98 30.18 -3.82
N GLU A 233 -18.83 29.18 -4.02
CA GLU A 233 -20.29 29.31 -3.95
C GLU A 233 -20.84 28.83 -2.60
N TYR A 234 -20.24 27.77 -2.03
CA TYR A 234 -20.63 27.27 -0.72
C TYR A 234 -19.42 27.01 0.17
N SER A 235 -19.53 27.38 1.44
CA SER A 235 -18.51 27.05 2.44
C SER A 235 -18.47 25.56 2.74
N PHE A 236 -17.32 25.13 3.27
CA PHE A 236 -17.07 23.79 3.77
C PHE A 236 -18.09 23.38 4.84
N LYS A 237 -18.21 22.08 5.05
CA LYS A 237 -18.98 21.50 6.15
C LYS A 237 -18.07 20.67 7.02
N ARG A 238 -18.33 20.65 8.32
CA ARG A 238 -17.60 19.84 9.29
C ARG A 238 -18.50 19.42 10.44
N THR A 239 -18.14 18.32 11.09
CA THR A 239 -18.66 17.97 12.43
C THR A 239 -18.26 19.01 13.47
N LEU A 240 -19.02 19.09 14.57
CA LEU A 240 -18.71 19.97 15.68
C LEU A 240 -17.35 19.59 16.29
N LYS A 241 -16.54 20.58 16.62
CA LYS A 241 -15.21 20.36 17.19
C LYS A 241 -15.36 20.00 18.67
N TYR A 242 -14.72 18.92 19.11
CA TYR A 242 -14.74 18.43 20.50
C TYR A 242 -16.12 17.96 20.99
N ASP A 243 -16.97 17.48 20.07
CA ASP A 243 -18.19 16.74 20.40
C ASP A 243 -17.87 15.32 20.92
#